data_AF-A0A0Q8EI47-F1
#
_entry.id   AF-A0A0Q8EI47-F1
#
_cell.length_a   1.000
_cell.length_b   1.000
_cell.length_c   1.000
_cell.angle_alpha   90.00
_cell.angle_beta   90.00
_cell.angle_gamma   90.00
#
_symmetry.space_group_name_H-M   'P 1'
#
loop_
_entity.id
_entity.type
_entity.pdbx_description
1 polymer ?
#
loop_
_entity_poly.entity_id
_entity_poly.type
_entity_poly.pdbx_seq_one_letter_code
_entity_poly.pdbx_strand_id
1 'polypeptide(L)'
;MIIHPKVRGFICTTTHPLGCALNVRDQIAATRAQGVRSDGPKKVLVIGASSGYGLAARISAAFGFGADTLGVFFEKPGNEKKAGTAGWYNSAAFDKAAKDAGLYSRSINGDAFSDEARAKVIELIKTEMGGQVDLVIYSLASPVRKLPGTGEVKRSALKPIGAPYTSTAIDTNKDAIVQATIEPATEQEIADTVTVMGGQDWELWIDALDKAGALADGARTVAFSYIGTDITWPIYWHGALGRAKVDLDETAQRLDARLQKTGGTANVAVLKSVVTQASSAIPVMPLYISIVFKVMKELGLHEGTIEQLDRLFRDRMYRTDGAPAATDDENRLRLDDWELKSEVQAQAKALWPQVTSENLFLLTDYANYKHEFLKLFGFERDDVDYDADVNPDVQFDCIELSPEG
;
A
#
# COMPACT_ATOMS: atom_id res chain seq x y z
N MET A 1 21.68 19.33 -5.84
CA MET A 1 20.94 19.71 -7.05
C MET A 1 19.58 20.24 -6.64
N ILE A 2 19.03 21.20 -7.38
CA ILE A 2 17.64 21.66 -7.20
C ILE A 2 16.70 20.66 -7.89
N ILE A 3 15.62 20.25 -7.22
CA ILE A 3 14.68 19.24 -7.71
C ILE A 3 13.25 19.81 -7.68
N HIS A 4 12.63 19.94 -8.85
CA HIS A 4 11.22 20.30 -9.00
C HIS A 4 10.37 19.12 -9.50
N PRO A 5 9.04 19.15 -9.28
CA PRO A 5 8.15 18.10 -9.78
C PRO A 5 8.14 18.06 -11.31
N LYS A 6 8.26 16.85 -11.88
CA LYS A 6 8.12 16.58 -13.32
C LYS A 6 6.99 15.58 -13.53
N VAL A 7 5.76 16.10 -13.63
CA VAL A 7 4.52 15.33 -13.72
C VAL A 7 4.02 15.24 -15.16
N ARG A 8 3.58 14.03 -15.55
CA ARG A 8 2.80 13.75 -16.76
C ARG A 8 1.69 12.78 -16.42
N GLY A 9 0.45 13.25 -16.44
CA GLY A 9 -0.73 12.51 -16.01
C GLY A 9 -0.60 12.10 -14.53
N PHE A 10 -0.63 10.80 -14.29
CA PHE A 10 -0.47 10.19 -12.97
C PHE A 10 0.98 9.76 -12.67
N ILE A 11 1.96 10.15 -13.49
CA ILE A 11 3.37 9.79 -13.32
C ILE A 11 4.17 11.03 -12.95
N CYS A 12 4.81 11.01 -11.78
CA CYS A 12 5.87 11.95 -11.44
C CYS A 12 7.23 11.26 -11.61
N THR A 13 8.14 11.89 -12.37
CA THR A 13 9.46 11.31 -12.71
C THR A 13 10.60 11.82 -11.81
N THR A 14 10.28 12.70 -10.86
CA THR A 14 11.22 13.27 -9.88
C THR A 14 10.64 13.15 -8.48
N THR A 15 11.51 13.25 -7.49
CA THR A 15 11.22 13.03 -6.07
C THR A 15 12.11 13.93 -5.24
N HIS A 16 11.57 14.54 -4.19
CA HIS A 16 12.32 15.42 -3.29
C HIS A 16 12.74 14.64 -2.02
N PRO A 17 14.04 14.38 -1.78
CA PRO A 17 14.49 13.58 -0.65
C PRO A 17 14.04 14.14 0.71
N LEU A 18 14.24 15.44 0.92
CA LEU A 18 13.83 16.10 2.17
C LEU A 18 12.31 16.06 2.35
N GLY A 19 11.55 16.26 1.28
CA GLY A 19 10.09 16.27 1.36
C GLY A 19 9.53 14.90 1.71
N CYS A 20 10.09 13.83 1.13
CA CYS A 20 9.77 12.45 1.49
C CYS A 20 10.09 12.18 2.97
N ALA A 21 11.26 12.62 3.45
CA ALA A 21 11.64 12.45 4.85
C ALA A 21 10.67 13.16 5.82
N LEU A 22 10.22 14.37 5.47
CA LEU A 22 9.24 15.10 6.29
C LEU A 22 7.84 14.47 6.24
N ASN A 23 7.44 13.87 5.11
CA ASN A 23 6.20 13.09 5.06
C ASN A 23 6.24 11.87 6.00
N VAL A 24 7.38 11.18 6.08
CA VAL A 24 7.58 10.08 7.03
C VAL A 24 7.55 10.58 8.47
N ARG A 25 8.23 11.71 8.75
CA ARG A 25 8.18 12.37 10.07
C ARG A 25 6.75 12.65 10.50
N ASP A 26 5.93 13.22 9.62
CA ASP A 26 4.55 13.59 9.93
C ASP A 26 3.69 12.35 10.23
N GLN A 27 3.86 11.27 9.46
CA GLN A 27 3.19 9.99 9.74
C GLN A 27 3.61 9.39 11.09
N ILE A 28 4.92 9.39 11.41
CA ILE A 28 5.42 8.94 12.71
C ILE A 28 4.84 9.78 13.85
N ALA A 29 4.77 11.10 13.68
CA ALA A 29 4.19 12.01 14.66
C ALA A 29 2.70 11.72 14.88
N ALA A 30 1.93 11.51 13.79
CA ALA A 30 0.52 11.15 13.85
C ALA A 30 0.31 9.82 14.61
N THR A 31 1.09 8.79 14.32
CA THR A 31 1.02 7.50 15.05
C THR A 31 1.34 7.65 16.53
N ARG A 32 2.40 8.40 16.88
CA ARG A 32 2.78 8.63 18.29
C ARG A 32 1.72 9.43 19.04
N ALA A 33 1.02 10.34 18.37
CA ALA A 33 -0.06 11.12 18.96
C ALA A 33 -1.26 10.24 19.39
N GLN A 34 -1.45 9.07 18.78
CA GLN A 34 -2.44 8.06 19.20
C GLN A 34 -1.97 7.22 20.42
N GLY A 35 -0.77 7.48 20.92
CA GLY A 35 -0.15 6.78 22.05
C GLY A 35 0.62 5.53 21.64
N VAL A 36 1.72 5.27 22.34
CA VAL A 36 2.56 4.07 22.10
C VAL A 36 2.14 2.96 23.05
N ARG A 37 1.98 1.76 22.49
CA ARG A 37 1.51 0.56 23.17
C ARG A 37 2.59 -0.52 23.18
N SER A 38 2.50 -1.47 24.12
CA SER A 38 3.44 -2.59 24.23
C SER A 38 2.76 -3.96 24.19
N ASP A 39 1.46 -4.00 23.93
CA ASP A 39 0.60 -5.19 23.88
C ASP A 39 0.26 -5.62 22.43
N GLY A 40 1.02 -5.12 21.45
CA GLY A 40 0.92 -5.50 20.05
C GLY A 40 2.12 -6.29 19.53
N PRO A 41 2.37 -6.27 18.21
CA PRO A 41 3.40 -7.08 17.58
C PRO A 41 4.79 -6.64 18.03
N LYS A 42 5.76 -7.56 18.01
CA LYS A 42 7.14 -7.31 18.44
C LYS A 42 8.14 -7.43 17.31
N LYS A 43 7.97 -8.42 16.44
CA LYS A 43 8.85 -8.69 15.31
C LYS A 43 8.01 -8.74 14.05
N VAL A 44 8.12 -7.73 13.20
CA VAL A 44 7.24 -7.53 12.04
C VAL A 44 8.01 -7.58 10.74
N LEU A 45 7.56 -8.44 9.83
CA LEU A 45 7.95 -8.43 8.42
C LEU A 45 6.90 -7.67 7.61
N VAL A 46 7.34 -6.70 6.82
CA VAL A 46 6.48 -5.96 5.88
C VAL A 46 7.00 -6.14 4.46
N ILE A 47 6.19 -6.77 3.60
CA ILE A 47 6.50 -7.03 2.20
C ILE A 47 5.79 -5.96 1.37
N GLY A 48 6.56 -5.09 0.71
CA GLY A 48 6.06 -3.83 0.11
C GLY A 48 6.09 -2.66 1.09
N ALA A 49 7.23 -2.43 1.75
CA ALA A 49 7.32 -1.56 2.93
C ALA A 49 7.68 -0.07 2.67
N SER A 50 7.87 0.34 1.42
CA SER A 50 8.49 1.63 1.07
C SER A 50 7.52 2.79 0.86
N SER A 51 6.23 2.50 0.61
CA SER A 51 5.23 3.54 0.34
C SER A 51 3.81 3.09 0.69
N GLY A 52 2.88 4.05 0.66
CA GLY A 52 1.45 3.80 0.84
C GLY A 52 1.13 3.02 2.12
N TYR A 53 0.23 2.04 1.99
CA TYR A 53 -0.22 1.24 3.12
C TYR A 53 0.87 0.39 3.77
N GLY A 54 1.85 -0.11 3.01
CA GLY A 54 2.95 -0.90 3.59
C GLY A 54 3.89 -0.06 4.44
N LEU A 55 4.24 1.15 3.98
CA LEU A 55 4.98 2.10 4.81
C LEU A 55 4.19 2.49 6.07
N ALA A 56 2.90 2.79 5.93
CA ALA A 56 2.04 3.13 7.05
C ALA A 56 1.93 1.97 8.06
N ALA A 57 1.87 0.73 7.60
CA ALA A 57 1.86 -0.46 8.46
C ALA A 57 3.19 -0.60 9.22
N ARG A 58 4.32 -0.36 8.54
CA ARG A 58 5.65 -0.39 9.16
C ARG A 58 5.81 0.71 10.22
N ILE A 59 5.33 1.91 9.93
CA ILE A 59 5.30 3.02 10.90
C ILE A 59 4.40 2.68 12.09
N SER A 60 3.20 2.17 11.84
CA SER A 60 2.24 1.79 12.90
C SER A 60 2.82 0.71 13.82
N ALA A 61 3.47 -0.32 13.26
CA ALA A 61 4.14 -1.35 14.03
C ALA A 61 5.29 -0.78 14.89
N ALA A 62 6.22 -0.04 14.28
CA ALA A 62 7.40 0.46 14.97
C ALA A 62 7.08 1.56 15.99
N PHE A 63 6.35 2.59 15.57
CA PHE A 63 6.13 3.79 16.38
C PHE A 63 4.81 3.79 17.15
N GLY A 64 3.89 2.89 16.81
CA GLY A 64 2.66 2.64 17.58
C GLY A 64 2.83 1.52 18.61
N PHE A 65 3.66 0.51 18.34
CA PHE A 65 3.79 -0.69 19.18
C PHE A 65 5.22 -1.03 19.64
N GLY A 66 6.22 -0.24 19.24
CA GLY A 66 7.62 -0.48 19.59
C GLY A 66 8.19 -1.73 18.93
N ALA A 67 7.66 -2.13 17.77
CA ALA A 67 8.09 -3.35 17.09
C ALA A 67 9.40 -3.17 16.32
N ASP A 68 10.20 -4.21 16.30
CA ASP A 68 11.33 -4.35 15.39
C ASP A 68 10.83 -4.73 14.00
N THR A 69 11.34 -4.05 12.96
CA THR A 69 10.78 -4.19 11.61
C THR A 69 11.82 -4.57 10.57
N LEU A 70 11.47 -5.56 9.74
CA LEU A 70 12.15 -5.90 8.50
C LEU A 70 11.26 -5.56 7.32
N GLY A 71 11.72 -4.66 6.44
CA GLY A 71 11.00 -4.26 5.23
C GLY A 71 11.60 -4.90 3.98
N VAL A 72 10.74 -5.31 3.04
CA VAL A 72 11.12 -5.68 1.67
C VAL A 72 10.45 -4.72 0.69
N PHE A 73 11.18 -4.22 -0.29
CA PHE A 73 10.65 -3.35 -1.34
C PHE A 73 11.55 -3.40 -2.59
N PHE A 74 11.11 -2.78 -3.68
CA PHE A 74 11.89 -2.67 -4.91
C PHE A 74 11.91 -1.22 -5.39
N GLU A 75 12.96 -0.50 -5.02
CA GLU A 75 13.12 0.93 -5.19
C GLU A 75 14.45 1.25 -5.89
N LYS A 76 14.53 2.43 -6.52
CA LYS A 76 15.76 2.88 -7.18
C LYS A 76 16.49 3.86 -6.27
N PRO A 77 17.74 3.58 -5.85
CA PRO A 77 18.54 4.55 -5.12
C PRO A 77 18.79 5.79 -5.97
N GLY A 78 18.90 6.94 -5.30
CA GLY A 78 19.41 8.15 -5.92
C GLY A 78 20.93 8.06 -6.09
N ASN A 79 21.46 8.89 -6.97
CA ASN A 79 22.89 9.14 -7.13
C ASN A 79 23.13 10.62 -7.39
N GLU A 80 24.38 11.05 -7.41
CA GLU A 80 24.79 12.45 -7.62
C GLU A 80 24.08 13.19 -8.77
N LYS A 81 23.65 12.46 -9.81
CA LYS A 81 23.05 13.04 -11.03
C LYS A 81 21.53 12.86 -11.11
N LYS A 82 20.93 11.96 -10.33
CA LYS A 82 19.53 11.58 -10.47
C LYS A 82 18.92 11.17 -9.14
N ALA A 83 17.78 11.79 -8.81
CA ALA A 83 16.96 11.38 -7.69
C ALA A 83 16.42 9.95 -7.86
N GLY A 84 16.37 9.21 -6.75
CA GLY A 84 15.81 7.88 -6.64
C GLY A 84 14.28 7.90 -6.64
N THR A 85 13.65 6.77 -6.35
CA THR A 85 12.19 6.71 -6.17
C THR A 85 11.78 7.20 -4.78
N ALA A 86 10.53 7.61 -4.62
CA ALA A 86 10.02 8.13 -3.34
C ALA A 86 10.15 7.10 -2.22
N GLY A 87 9.90 5.83 -2.53
CA GLY A 87 10.02 4.74 -1.58
C GLY A 87 11.45 4.53 -1.05
N TRP A 88 12.48 4.83 -1.85
CA TRP A 88 13.87 4.81 -1.37
C TRP A 88 14.09 5.84 -0.24
N TYR A 89 13.66 7.08 -0.47
CA TYR A 89 13.80 8.16 0.50
C TYR A 89 12.90 7.98 1.73
N ASN A 90 11.70 7.44 1.55
CA ASN A 90 10.81 7.09 2.66
C ASN A 90 11.45 6.03 3.56
N SER A 91 12.00 4.97 2.98
CA SER A 91 12.69 3.90 3.72
C SER A 91 13.93 4.41 4.46
N ALA A 92 14.72 5.29 3.83
CA ALA A 92 15.87 5.92 4.48
C ALA A 92 15.45 6.79 5.69
N ALA A 93 14.38 7.56 5.54
CA ALA A 93 13.84 8.39 6.63
C ALA A 93 13.25 7.54 7.77
N PHE A 94 12.56 6.44 7.43
CA PHE A 94 12.07 5.48 8.40
C PHE A 94 13.23 4.84 9.17
N ASP A 95 14.27 4.36 8.49
CA ASP A 95 15.42 3.70 9.11
C ASP A 95 16.13 4.63 10.09
N LYS A 96 16.37 5.88 9.67
CA LYS A 96 16.93 6.92 10.54
C LYS A 96 16.09 7.11 11.79
N ALA A 97 14.78 7.34 11.63
CA ALA A 97 13.89 7.61 12.75
C ALA A 97 13.73 6.40 13.70
N ALA A 98 13.74 5.18 13.17
CA ALA A 98 13.65 3.96 13.97
C ALA A 98 14.92 3.77 14.83
N LYS A 99 16.10 3.96 14.23
CA LYS A 99 17.38 3.88 14.95
C LYS A 99 17.57 4.98 15.97
N ASP A 100 17.17 6.20 15.64
CA ASP A 100 17.16 7.33 16.60
C ASP A 100 16.23 7.04 17.79
N ALA A 101 15.22 6.18 17.61
CA ALA A 101 14.32 5.70 18.67
C ALA A 101 14.78 4.39 19.34
N GLY A 102 15.92 3.83 18.96
CA GLY A 102 16.45 2.57 19.50
C GLY A 102 15.68 1.30 19.04
N LEU A 103 14.91 1.39 17.95
CA LEU A 103 14.18 0.27 17.37
C LEU A 103 14.99 -0.40 16.27
N TYR A 104 14.92 -1.72 16.16
CA TYR A 104 15.55 -2.41 15.04
C TYR A 104 14.82 -2.10 13.73
N SER A 105 15.60 -1.70 12.74
CA SER A 105 15.16 -1.49 11.37
C SER A 105 16.18 -2.11 10.43
N ARG A 106 15.71 -3.05 9.60
CA ARG A 106 16.44 -3.58 8.46
C ARG A 106 15.61 -3.53 7.21
N SER A 107 16.25 -3.43 6.05
CA SER A 107 15.54 -3.37 4.77
C SER A 107 16.26 -4.15 3.68
N ILE A 108 15.49 -4.82 2.83
CA ILE A 108 15.96 -5.50 1.63
C ILE A 108 15.35 -4.79 0.43
N ASN A 109 16.21 -4.30 -0.47
CA ASN A 109 15.83 -3.77 -1.77
C ASN A 109 16.02 -4.86 -2.83
N GLY A 110 14.94 -5.43 -3.34
CA GLY A 110 14.99 -6.54 -4.29
C GLY A 110 13.60 -7.01 -4.73
N ASP A 111 13.57 -7.95 -5.67
CA ASP A 111 12.31 -8.54 -6.14
C ASP A 111 11.71 -9.45 -5.06
N ALA A 112 10.64 -8.99 -4.41
CA ALA A 112 9.93 -9.74 -3.38
C ALA A 112 9.30 -11.05 -3.89
N PHE A 113 9.15 -11.24 -5.20
CA PHE A 113 8.67 -12.49 -5.79
C PHE A 113 9.76 -13.57 -5.88
N SER A 114 11.03 -13.21 -5.66
CA SER A 114 12.18 -14.11 -5.79
C SER A 114 12.39 -15.00 -4.57
N ASP A 115 12.93 -16.20 -4.81
CA ASP A 115 13.37 -17.08 -3.72
C ASP A 115 14.57 -16.52 -2.96
N GLU A 116 15.41 -15.72 -3.62
CA GLU A 116 16.53 -15.01 -3.00
C GLU A 116 16.05 -14.02 -1.93
N ALA A 117 15.02 -13.21 -2.23
CA ALA A 117 14.45 -12.29 -1.25
C ALA A 117 13.86 -13.03 -0.04
N ARG A 118 13.13 -14.14 -0.27
CA ARG A 118 12.62 -15.01 0.80
C ARG A 118 13.75 -15.59 1.65
N ALA A 119 14.78 -16.13 1.02
CA ALA A 119 15.92 -16.70 1.72
C ALA A 119 16.65 -15.65 2.56
N LYS A 120 16.87 -14.44 2.02
CA LYS A 120 17.55 -13.37 2.74
C LYS A 120 16.74 -12.86 3.93
N VAL A 121 15.41 -12.76 3.77
CA VAL A 121 14.51 -12.42 4.90
C VAL A 121 14.62 -13.47 6.00
N ILE A 122 14.54 -14.77 5.65
CA ILE A 122 14.63 -15.86 6.62
C ILE A 122 15.97 -15.81 7.36
N GLU A 123 17.07 -15.58 6.64
CA GLU A 123 18.40 -15.41 7.24
C GLU A 123 18.38 -14.31 8.31
N LEU A 124 17.94 -13.10 7.97
CA LEU A 124 17.91 -11.96 8.91
C LEU A 124 16.98 -12.20 10.09
N ILE A 125 15.82 -12.85 9.87
CA ILE A 125 14.91 -13.20 10.97
C ILE A 125 15.63 -14.12 11.96
N LYS A 126 16.38 -15.11 11.45
CA LYS A 126 17.11 -16.09 12.27
C LYS A 126 18.30 -15.48 12.99
N THR A 127 19.06 -14.61 12.35
CA THR A 127 20.32 -14.09 12.88
C THR A 127 20.16 -12.80 13.69
N GLU A 128 19.20 -11.95 13.34
CA GLU A 128 19.08 -10.59 13.89
C GLU A 128 17.76 -10.35 14.65
N MET A 129 16.67 -11.04 14.31
CA MET A 129 15.34 -10.79 14.92
C MET A 129 14.93 -11.78 16.01
N GLY A 130 15.85 -12.64 16.47
CA GLY A 130 15.57 -13.59 17.55
C GLY A 130 14.86 -14.88 17.09
N GLY A 131 14.89 -15.18 15.78
CA GLY A 131 14.51 -16.48 15.26
C GLY A 131 13.15 -16.54 14.55
N GLN A 132 12.21 -15.68 14.93
CA GLN A 132 10.81 -15.71 14.48
C GLN A 132 10.22 -14.30 14.34
N VAL A 133 9.20 -14.15 13.49
CA VAL A 133 8.32 -12.98 13.42
C VAL A 133 6.90 -13.33 13.87
N ASP A 134 6.21 -12.38 14.50
CA ASP A 134 4.84 -12.52 15.00
C ASP A 134 3.80 -11.82 14.13
N LEU A 135 4.23 -11.00 13.17
CA LEU A 135 3.35 -10.38 12.18
C LEU A 135 4.01 -10.30 10.81
N VAL A 136 3.28 -10.74 9.78
CA VAL A 136 3.65 -10.59 8.37
C VAL A 136 2.59 -9.75 7.63
N ILE A 137 2.96 -8.56 7.19
CA ILE A 137 2.12 -7.71 6.33
C ILE A 137 2.50 -7.93 4.86
N TYR A 138 1.52 -8.30 4.04
CA TYR A 138 1.67 -8.45 2.60
C TYR A 138 0.98 -7.28 1.87
N SER A 139 1.78 -6.29 1.47
CA SER A 139 1.36 -5.02 0.88
C SER A 139 2.01 -4.77 -0.48
N LEU A 140 2.20 -5.80 -1.29
CA LEU A 140 2.74 -5.65 -2.65
C LEU A 140 1.70 -5.11 -3.61
N ALA A 141 2.08 -4.06 -4.34
CA ALA A 141 1.38 -3.54 -5.50
C ALA A 141 2.36 -3.47 -6.67
N SER A 142 2.45 -4.55 -7.44
CA SER A 142 3.32 -4.62 -8.62
C SER A 142 2.49 -4.95 -9.85
N PRO A 143 2.67 -4.23 -10.98
CA PRO A 143 2.03 -4.61 -12.24
C PRO A 143 2.69 -5.83 -12.90
N VAL A 144 3.78 -6.34 -12.33
CA VAL A 144 4.64 -7.39 -12.91
C VAL A 144 5.06 -8.37 -11.84
N ARG A 145 5.06 -9.66 -12.18
CA ARG A 145 5.67 -10.73 -11.38
C ARG A 145 6.62 -11.52 -12.26
N LYS A 146 7.88 -11.65 -11.84
CA LYS A 146 8.80 -12.66 -12.39
C LYS A 146 8.58 -13.94 -11.59
N LEU A 147 8.14 -15.00 -12.24
CA LEU A 147 7.83 -16.25 -11.55
C LEU A 147 9.10 -16.91 -11.00
N PRO A 148 9.12 -17.28 -9.71
CA PRO A 148 10.23 -18.05 -9.16
C PRO A 148 10.33 -19.41 -9.85
N GLY A 149 11.55 -19.91 -10.02
CA GLY A 149 11.84 -21.18 -10.71
C GLY A 149 11.83 -21.12 -12.23
N THR A 150 10.84 -20.48 -12.87
CA THR A 150 10.76 -20.42 -14.35
C THR A 150 11.36 -19.15 -14.96
N GLY A 151 11.38 -18.05 -14.20
CA GLY A 151 11.82 -16.74 -14.69
C GLY A 151 10.85 -16.07 -15.66
N GLU A 152 9.68 -16.67 -15.94
CA GLU A 152 8.66 -16.08 -16.81
C GLU A 152 8.11 -14.79 -16.20
N VAL A 153 7.94 -13.75 -17.01
CA VAL A 153 7.41 -12.46 -16.57
C VAL A 153 5.93 -12.35 -16.92
N LYS A 154 5.08 -12.29 -15.89
CA LYS A 154 3.64 -12.05 -16.00
C LYS A 154 3.28 -10.61 -15.70
N ARG A 155 2.22 -10.10 -16.31
CA ARG A 155 1.77 -8.71 -16.17
C ARG A 155 0.27 -8.66 -15.87
N SER A 156 -0.11 -7.88 -14.87
CA SER A 156 -1.52 -7.66 -14.55
C SER A 156 -2.17 -6.70 -15.55
N ALA A 157 -3.47 -6.88 -15.81
CA ALA A 157 -4.28 -5.99 -16.62
C ALA A 157 -5.39 -5.33 -15.79
N LEU A 158 -5.53 -4.02 -15.93
CA LEU A 158 -6.59 -3.23 -15.31
C LEU A 158 -7.78 -3.10 -16.26
N LYS A 159 -8.46 -4.21 -16.51
CA LYS A 159 -9.51 -4.31 -17.54
C LYS A 159 -10.80 -4.98 -17.00
N PRO A 160 -11.98 -4.58 -17.48
CA PRO A 160 -13.24 -5.27 -17.19
C PRO A 160 -13.24 -6.68 -17.79
N ILE A 161 -14.20 -7.52 -17.41
CA ILE A 161 -14.42 -8.85 -18.01
C ILE A 161 -15.73 -8.82 -18.81
N GLY A 162 -15.71 -9.42 -20.01
CA GLY A 162 -16.89 -9.61 -20.84
C GLY A 162 -17.20 -8.44 -21.78
N ALA A 163 -17.48 -7.24 -21.25
CA ALA A 163 -17.86 -6.08 -22.06
C ALA A 163 -16.96 -4.85 -21.80
N PRO A 164 -16.82 -3.94 -22.79
CA PRO A 164 -16.15 -2.67 -22.57
C PRO A 164 -16.84 -1.85 -21.47
N TYR A 165 -16.04 -1.15 -20.67
CA TYR A 165 -16.55 -0.25 -19.64
C TYR A 165 -16.21 1.19 -20.01
N THR A 166 -17.24 2.05 -20.08
CA THR A 166 -17.08 3.48 -20.32
C THR A 166 -17.50 4.25 -19.08
N SER A 167 -16.67 5.19 -18.64
CA SER A 167 -16.95 6.02 -17.46
C SER A 167 -16.36 7.40 -17.56
N THR A 168 -16.94 8.31 -16.79
CA THR A 168 -16.41 9.64 -16.55
C THR A 168 -15.10 9.54 -15.77
N ALA A 169 -14.08 10.26 -16.23
CA ALA A 169 -12.75 10.31 -15.63
C ALA A 169 -12.20 11.74 -15.66
N ILE A 170 -11.09 11.97 -14.97
CA ILE A 170 -10.32 13.22 -15.04
C ILE A 170 -9.08 12.99 -15.91
N ASP A 171 -8.91 13.81 -16.96
CA ASP A 171 -7.59 13.99 -17.59
C ASP A 171 -6.77 14.93 -16.72
N THR A 172 -5.90 14.36 -15.88
CA THR A 172 -5.13 15.13 -14.88
C THR A 172 -4.08 16.07 -15.48
N ASN A 173 -3.80 15.97 -16.80
CA ASN A 173 -2.95 16.95 -17.48
C ASN A 173 -3.72 18.22 -17.84
N LYS A 174 -5.02 18.10 -18.08
CA LYS A 174 -5.89 19.19 -18.57
C LYS A 174 -6.85 19.69 -17.51
N ASP A 175 -6.90 19.02 -16.35
CA ASP A 175 -7.87 19.28 -15.30
C ASP A 175 -9.32 19.28 -15.85
N ALA A 176 -9.61 18.31 -16.73
CA ALA A 176 -10.85 18.26 -17.50
C ALA A 176 -11.55 16.91 -17.36
N ILE A 177 -12.89 16.94 -17.34
CA ILE A 177 -13.71 15.76 -17.39
C ILE A 177 -13.72 15.17 -18.80
N VAL A 178 -13.44 13.87 -18.89
CA VAL A 178 -13.40 13.11 -20.14
C VAL A 178 -14.18 11.81 -19.98
N GLN A 179 -14.54 11.19 -21.11
CA GLN A 179 -15.01 9.81 -21.14
C GLN A 179 -13.83 8.88 -21.45
N ALA A 180 -13.64 7.86 -20.63
CA ALA A 180 -12.64 6.83 -20.85
C ALA A 180 -13.32 5.48 -21.06
N THR A 181 -12.97 4.80 -22.15
CA THR A 181 -13.43 3.44 -22.44
C THR A 181 -12.27 2.46 -22.25
N ILE A 182 -12.53 1.37 -21.53
CA ILE A 182 -11.57 0.29 -21.30
C ILE A 182 -12.12 -1.00 -21.90
N GLU A 183 -11.35 -1.58 -22.81
CA GLU A 183 -11.68 -2.85 -23.46
C GLU A 183 -11.55 -4.04 -22.49
N PRO A 184 -12.36 -5.10 -22.67
CA PRO A 184 -12.33 -6.26 -21.80
C PRO A 184 -11.00 -7.00 -21.84
N ALA A 185 -10.67 -7.65 -20.72
CA ALA A 185 -9.53 -8.53 -20.59
C ALA A 185 -9.73 -9.81 -21.41
N THR A 186 -8.67 -10.27 -22.06
CA THR A 186 -8.58 -11.64 -22.58
C THR A 186 -8.45 -12.66 -21.45
N GLU A 187 -8.73 -13.94 -21.71
CA GLU A 187 -8.56 -15.01 -20.72
C GLU A 187 -7.13 -15.06 -20.16
N GLN A 188 -6.12 -14.85 -21.01
CA GLN A 188 -4.72 -14.80 -20.59
C GLN A 188 -4.43 -13.62 -19.67
N GLU A 189 -4.97 -12.43 -19.98
CA GLU A 189 -4.81 -11.25 -19.11
C GLU A 189 -5.48 -11.45 -17.75
N ILE A 190 -6.62 -12.16 -17.68
CA ILE A 190 -7.26 -12.50 -16.41
C ILE A 190 -6.38 -13.46 -15.62
N ALA A 191 -5.89 -14.54 -16.25
CA ALA A 191 -5.01 -15.51 -15.62
C ALA A 191 -3.71 -14.86 -15.10
N ASP A 192 -3.04 -14.06 -15.93
CA ASP A 192 -1.81 -13.36 -15.55
C ASP A 192 -2.07 -12.36 -14.42
N THR A 193 -3.24 -11.70 -14.39
CA THR A 193 -3.62 -10.81 -13.29
C THR A 193 -3.80 -11.55 -11.98
N VAL A 194 -4.44 -12.73 -11.99
CA VAL A 194 -4.52 -13.62 -10.81
C VAL A 194 -3.13 -14.04 -10.37
N THR A 195 -2.28 -14.45 -11.29
CA THR A 195 -0.89 -14.85 -10.98
C THR A 195 -0.07 -13.73 -10.35
N VAL A 196 -0.27 -12.47 -10.77
CA VAL A 196 0.50 -11.32 -10.26
C VAL A 196 -0.08 -10.77 -8.95
N MET A 197 -1.40 -10.59 -8.86
CA MET A 197 -2.07 -9.84 -7.80
C MET A 197 -2.92 -10.69 -6.84
N GLY A 198 -2.98 -12.00 -7.06
CA GLY A 198 -3.63 -12.97 -6.19
C GLY A 198 -2.79 -13.31 -4.95
N GLY A 199 -3.21 -14.35 -4.23
CA GLY A 199 -2.59 -14.79 -2.99
C GLY A 199 -1.40 -15.73 -3.16
N GLN A 200 -1.10 -16.19 -4.38
CA GLN A 200 -0.07 -17.21 -4.61
C GLN A 200 1.30 -16.86 -4.01
N ASP A 201 1.81 -15.64 -4.20
CA ASP A 201 3.11 -15.26 -3.65
C ASP A 201 3.06 -15.04 -2.13
N TRP A 202 1.93 -14.53 -1.61
CA TRP A 202 1.71 -14.43 -0.17
C TRP A 202 1.77 -15.82 0.49
N GLU A 203 1.14 -16.82 -0.12
CA GLU A 203 1.23 -18.22 0.33
C GLU A 203 2.67 -18.74 0.30
N LEU A 204 3.44 -18.44 -0.76
CA LEU A 204 4.87 -18.80 -0.83
C LEU A 204 5.70 -18.16 0.29
N TRP A 205 5.43 -16.90 0.64
CA TRP A 205 6.10 -16.22 1.76
C TRP A 205 5.81 -16.91 3.09
N ILE A 206 4.54 -17.17 3.40
CA ILE A 206 4.17 -17.83 4.66
C ILE A 206 4.71 -19.26 4.69
N ASP A 207 4.64 -20.00 3.58
CA ASP A 207 5.23 -21.33 3.45
C ASP A 207 6.72 -21.36 3.74
N ALA A 208 7.48 -20.44 3.15
CA ALA A 208 8.93 -20.39 3.32
C ALA A 208 9.30 -20.05 4.77
N LEU A 209 8.59 -19.09 5.37
CA LEU A 209 8.79 -18.72 6.78
C LEU A 209 8.43 -19.87 7.72
N ASP A 210 7.30 -20.54 7.51
CA ASP A 210 6.85 -21.67 8.33
C ASP A 210 7.81 -22.86 8.24
N LYS A 211 8.22 -23.24 7.01
CA LYS A 211 9.21 -24.34 6.79
C LYS A 211 10.55 -24.06 7.45
N ALA A 212 10.97 -22.80 7.54
CA ALA A 212 12.18 -22.39 8.23
C ALA A 212 11.99 -22.25 9.76
N GLY A 213 10.78 -22.46 10.29
CA GLY A 213 10.42 -22.18 11.68
C GLY A 213 10.60 -20.71 12.06
N ALA A 214 10.41 -19.80 11.10
CA ALA A 214 10.59 -18.35 11.24
C ALA A 214 9.28 -17.60 11.55
N LEU A 215 8.17 -18.32 11.71
CA LEU A 215 6.92 -17.78 12.25
C LEU A 215 6.79 -18.17 13.72
N ALA A 216 6.39 -17.22 14.57
CA ALA A 216 6.08 -17.48 15.97
C ALA A 216 4.74 -18.21 16.13
N ASP A 217 4.55 -18.91 17.25
CA ASP A 217 3.21 -19.34 17.66
C ASP A 217 2.33 -18.10 17.86
N GLY A 218 1.08 -18.16 17.42
CA GLY A 218 0.18 -17.01 17.42
C GLY A 218 0.47 -15.97 16.34
N ALA A 219 1.42 -16.21 15.42
CA ALA A 219 1.76 -15.27 14.36
C ALA A 219 0.55 -14.94 13.49
N ARG A 220 0.43 -13.67 13.13
CA ARG A 220 -0.65 -13.17 12.27
C ARG A 220 -0.11 -12.78 10.91
N THR A 221 -0.92 -12.89 9.88
CA THR A 221 -0.61 -12.32 8.58
C THR A 221 -1.80 -11.63 7.95
N VAL A 222 -1.54 -10.49 7.31
CA VAL A 222 -2.59 -9.68 6.67
C VAL A 222 -2.15 -9.27 5.29
N ALA A 223 -3.01 -9.52 4.29
CA ALA A 223 -2.84 -9.02 2.93
C ALA A 223 -3.83 -7.88 2.65
N PHE A 224 -3.41 -6.86 1.91
CA PHE A 224 -4.27 -5.71 1.61
C PHE A 224 -5.07 -5.89 0.32
N SER A 225 -6.34 -5.52 0.39
CA SER A 225 -7.27 -5.54 -0.74
C SER A 225 -8.13 -4.28 -0.79
N TYR A 226 -8.88 -4.15 -1.87
CA TYR A 226 -9.84 -3.08 -2.10
C TYR A 226 -11.04 -3.66 -2.87
N ILE A 227 -12.24 -3.41 -2.36
CA ILE A 227 -13.51 -3.79 -3.01
C ILE A 227 -14.09 -2.58 -3.74
N GLY A 228 -14.17 -1.45 -3.03
CA GLY A 228 -14.71 -0.21 -3.56
C GLY A 228 -16.23 -0.22 -3.74
N THR A 229 -16.69 0.77 -4.50
CA THR A 229 -18.11 1.03 -4.75
C THR A 229 -18.56 0.50 -6.11
N ASP A 230 -19.87 0.43 -6.34
CA ASP A 230 -20.50 0.02 -7.60
C ASP A 230 -20.09 0.89 -8.79
N ILE A 231 -19.73 2.16 -8.55
CA ILE A 231 -19.12 3.04 -9.57
C ILE A 231 -17.84 2.41 -10.14
N THR A 232 -17.04 1.76 -9.28
CA THR A 232 -15.72 1.21 -9.61
C THR A 232 -15.71 -0.29 -9.89
N TRP A 233 -16.79 -1.01 -9.55
CA TRP A 233 -16.86 -2.48 -9.67
C TRP A 233 -16.50 -3.01 -11.06
N PRO A 234 -16.93 -2.41 -12.19
CA PRO A 234 -16.61 -2.96 -13.50
C PRO A 234 -15.10 -3.09 -13.79
N ILE A 235 -14.26 -2.21 -13.24
CA ILE A 235 -12.80 -2.27 -13.41
C ILE A 235 -12.15 -3.03 -12.26
N TYR A 236 -12.62 -2.83 -11.03
CA TYR A 236 -12.04 -3.44 -9.83
C TYR A 236 -12.67 -4.81 -9.54
N TRP A 237 -13.82 -4.84 -8.86
CA TRP A 237 -14.38 -6.06 -8.27
C TRP A 237 -14.88 -7.10 -9.28
N HIS A 238 -15.42 -6.66 -10.43
CA HIS A 238 -15.91 -7.53 -11.50
C HIS A 238 -14.94 -7.62 -12.69
N GLY A 239 -13.79 -6.93 -12.62
CA GLY A 239 -12.74 -6.97 -13.63
C GLY A 239 -11.70 -8.08 -13.38
N ALA A 240 -10.61 -8.04 -14.14
CA ALA A 240 -9.49 -8.98 -13.97
C ALA A 240 -8.86 -8.90 -12.55
N LEU A 241 -8.79 -7.69 -11.96
CA LEU A 241 -8.34 -7.51 -10.58
C LEU A 241 -9.25 -8.21 -9.57
N GLY A 242 -10.56 -8.19 -9.80
CA GLY A 242 -11.55 -8.85 -8.95
C GLY A 242 -11.30 -10.35 -8.85
N ARG A 243 -10.95 -11.00 -9.96
CA ARG A 243 -10.55 -12.42 -9.98
C ARG A 243 -9.30 -12.66 -9.13
N ALA A 244 -8.33 -11.75 -9.17
CA ALA A 244 -7.15 -11.84 -8.31
C ALA A 244 -7.50 -11.63 -6.83
N LYS A 245 -8.48 -10.79 -6.51
CA LYS A 245 -8.94 -10.59 -5.12
C LYS A 245 -9.74 -11.78 -4.58
N VAL A 246 -10.49 -12.48 -5.42
CA VAL A 246 -11.10 -13.76 -5.06
C VAL A 246 -10.03 -14.80 -4.73
N ASP A 247 -8.99 -14.93 -5.56
CA ASP A 247 -7.85 -15.81 -5.27
C ASP A 247 -7.14 -15.44 -3.94
N LEU A 248 -7.03 -14.14 -3.64
CA LEU A 248 -6.49 -13.66 -2.37
C LEU A 248 -7.37 -14.06 -1.17
N ASP A 249 -8.69 -13.96 -1.29
CA ASP A 249 -9.65 -14.39 -0.26
C ASP A 249 -9.55 -15.92 -0.03
N GLU A 250 -9.49 -16.71 -1.10
CA GLU A 250 -9.29 -18.17 -1.03
C GLU A 250 -7.94 -18.54 -0.38
N THR A 251 -6.86 -17.83 -0.71
CA THR A 251 -5.56 -18.00 -0.04
C THR A 251 -5.64 -17.65 1.44
N ALA A 252 -6.31 -16.56 1.82
CA ALA A 252 -6.46 -16.18 3.22
C ALA A 252 -7.14 -17.29 4.02
N GLN A 253 -8.21 -17.91 3.49
CA GLN A 253 -8.89 -19.03 4.14
C GLN A 253 -7.96 -20.24 4.36
N ARG A 254 -7.14 -20.59 3.35
CA ARG A 254 -6.16 -21.69 3.47
C ARG A 254 -5.10 -21.39 4.52
N LEU A 255 -4.55 -20.17 4.50
CA LEU A 255 -3.54 -19.72 5.44
C LEU A 255 -4.09 -19.65 6.87
N ASP A 256 -5.31 -19.16 7.06
CA ASP A 256 -5.94 -19.01 8.36
C ASP A 256 -6.18 -20.39 9.00
N ALA A 257 -6.76 -21.33 8.25
CA ALA A 257 -6.96 -22.70 8.71
C ALA A 257 -5.65 -23.41 9.10
N ARG A 258 -4.52 -23.02 8.48
CA ARG A 258 -3.20 -23.53 8.84
C ARG A 258 -2.66 -22.87 10.11
N LEU A 259 -2.66 -21.55 10.18
CA LEU A 259 -2.08 -20.78 11.29
C LEU A 259 -2.87 -20.93 12.59
N GLN A 260 -4.18 -21.16 12.52
CA GLN A 260 -5.01 -21.43 13.70
C GLN A 260 -4.53 -22.64 14.51
N LYS A 261 -3.83 -23.60 13.89
CA LYS A 261 -3.25 -24.77 14.58
C LYS A 261 -2.20 -24.39 15.62
N THR A 262 -1.56 -23.23 15.47
CA THR A 262 -0.60 -22.64 16.41
C THR A 262 -1.14 -21.36 17.04
N GLY A 263 -2.45 -21.10 16.95
CA GLY A 263 -3.12 -19.92 17.51
C GLY A 263 -2.96 -18.64 16.69
N GLY A 264 -2.39 -18.72 15.49
CA GLY A 264 -2.23 -17.60 14.56
C GLY A 264 -3.46 -17.36 13.68
N THR A 265 -3.42 -16.31 12.85
CA THR A 265 -4.51 -15.98 11.92
C THR A 265 -3.99 -15.46 10.58
N ALA A 266 -4.79 -15.59 9.53
CA ALA A 266 -4.60 -14.92 8.25
C ALA A 266 -5.88 -14.20 7.82
N ASN A 267 -5.77 -12.93 7.46
CA ASN A 267 -6.91 -12.15 7.01
C ASN A 267 -6.58 -11.31 5.78
N VAL A 268 -7.59 -11.09 4.92
CA VAL A 268 -7.56 -9.96 4.01
C VAL A 268 -8.07 -8.72 4.75
N ALA A 269 -7.32 -7.62 4.70
CA ALA A 269 -7.83 -6.33 5.14
C ALA A 269 -8.29 -5.52 3.92
N VAL A 270 -9.59 -5.22 3.88
CA VAL A 270 -10.19 -4.38 2.84
C VAL A 270 -10.06 -2.93 3.29
N LEU A 271 -9.21 -2.21 2.58
CA LEU A 271 -8.81 -0.84 2.87
C LEU A 271 -9.61 0.15 2.02
N LYS A 272 -9.63 1.42 2.44
CA LYS A 272 -10.35 2.48 1.72
C LYS A 272 -9.59 2.93 0.48
N SER A 273 -10.24 3.73 -0.36
CA SER A 273 -9.59 4.45 -1.45
C SER A 273 -8.68 5.57 -0.91
N VAL A 274 -7.45 5.63 -1.42
CA VAL A 274 -6.43 6.64 -1.08
C VAL A 274 -5.63 7.03 -2.32
N VAL A 275 -4.99 8.20 -2.28
CA VAL A 275 -4.07 8.62 -3.33
C VAL A 275 -2.75 7.87 -3.18
N THR A 276 -2.44 6.99 -4.12
CA THR A 276 -1.16 6.30 -4.23
C THR A 276 -0.73 6.31 -5.70
N GLN A 277 0.53 5.96 -5.97
CA GLN A 277 0.99 5.79 -7.34
C GLN A 277 0.16 4.73 -8.09
N ALA A 278 -0.22 3.64 -7.40
CA ALA A 278 -1.02 2.57 -7.97
C ALA A 278 -2.47 3.00 -8.24
N SER A 279 -3.14 3.67 -7.30
CA SER A 279 -4.54 4.08 -7.48
C SER A 279 -4.69 5.15 -8.56
N SER A 280 -3.71 6.04 -8.70
CA SER A 280 -3.72 7.12 -9.70
C SER A 280 -3.61 6.62 -11.13
N ALA A 281 -3.10 5.40 -11.35
CA ALA A 281 -3.00 4.79 -12.68
C ALA A 281 -4.36 4.26 -13.20
N ILE A 282 -5.40 4.23 -12.38
CA ILE A 282 -6.71 3.68 -12.74
C ILE A 282 -7.63 4.83 -13.15
N PRO A 283 -8.08 4.91 -14.43
CA PRO A 283 -8.69 6.11 -14.98
C PRO A 283 -9.87 6.72 -14.19
N VAL A 284 -10.73 5.88 -13.61
CA VAL A 284 -11.91 6.32 -12.86
C VAL A 284 -11.59 6.80 -11.43
N MET A 285 -10.44 6.39 -10.87
CA MET A 285 -10.12 6.59 -9.47
C MET A 285 -9.85 8.05 -9.09
N PRO A 286 -9.15 8.89 -9.88
CA PRO A 286 -8.94 10.30 -9.53
C PRO A 286 -10.26 11.04 -9.29
N LEU A 287 -11.28 10.81 -10.14
CA LEU A 287 -12.59 11.43 -9.98
C LEU A 287 -13.30 10.92 -8.73
N TYR A 288 -13.35 9.59 -8.56
CA TYR A 288 -13.99 8.98 -7.41
C TYR A 288 -13.36 9.41 -6.09
N ILE A 289 -12.03 9.39 -6.01
CA ILE A 289 -11.27 9.82 -4.83
C ILE A 289 -11.56 11.29 -4.54
N SER A 290 -11.56 12.16 -5.55
CA SER A 290 -11.85 13.60 -5.37
C SER A 290 -13.25 13.85 -4.81
N ILE A 291 -14.25 13.08 -5.27
CA ILE A 291 -15.63 13.18 -4.78
C ILE A 291 -15.73 12.62 -3.35
N VAL A 292 -15.25 11.39 -3.12
CA VAL A 292 -15.44 10.71 -1.84
C VAL A 292 -14.63 11.37 -0.73
N PHE A 293 -13.46 11.96 -1.03
CA PHE A 293 -12.70 12.74 -0.07
C PHE A 293 -13.46 13.96 0.41
N LYS A 294 -14.09 14.71 -0.50
CA LYS A 294 -14.95 15.84 -0.15
C LYS A 294 -16.05 15.42 0.83
N VAL A 295 -16.81 14.39 0.46
CA VAL A 295 -17.92 13.87 1.27
C VAL A 295 -17.44 13.38 2.63
N MET A 296 -16.37 12.58 2.67
CA MET A 296 -15.83 12.06 3.93
C MET A 296 -15.26 13.17 4.82
N LYS A 297 -14.65 14.22 4.26
CA LYS A 297 -14.17 15.38 5.03
C LYS A 297 -15.33 16.17 5.63
N GLU A 298 -16.39 16.42 4.87
CA GLU A 298 -17.61 17.10 5.35
C GLU A 298 -18.28 16.33 6.50
N LEU A 299 -18.16 15.00 6.52
CA LEU A 299 -18.68 14.12 7.57
C LEU A 299 -17.67 13.82 8.70
N GLY A 300 -16.43 14.31 8.62
CA GLY A 300 -15.38 14.04 9.61
C GLY A 300 -14.88 12.58 9.64
N LEU A 301 -14.97 11.87 8.51
CA LEU A 301 -14.63 10.46 8.35
C LEU A 301 -13.37 10.22 7.51
N HIS A 302 -12.76 11.27 6.95
CA HIS A 302 -11.63 11.12 6.04
C HIS A 302 -10.37 10.60 6.75
N GLU A 303 -9.77 9.56 6.17
CA GLU A 303 -8.50 8.96 6.61
C GLU A 303 -7.51 8.89 5.42
N GLY A 304 -6.24 9.15 5.71
CA GLY A 304 -5.12 8.80 4.85
C GLY A 304 -4.63 7.38 5.13
N THR A 305 -3.43 7.05 4.64
CA THR A 305 -2.86 5.72 4.87
C THR A 305 -2.50 5.49 6.33
N ILE A 306 -1.97 6.51 7.01
CA ILE A 306 -1.44 6.34 8.37
C ILE A 306 -2.56 6.19 9.41
N GLU A 307 -3.62 6.99 9.30
CA GLU A 307 -4.80 6.89 10.18
C GLU A 307 -5.45 5.52 10.02
N GLN A 308 -5.59 5.05 8.77
CA GLN A 308 -6.22 3.77 8.51
C GLN A 308 -5.40 2.58 9.02
N LEU A 309 -4.08 2.60 8.90
CA LEU A 309 -3.25 1.52 9.43
C LEU A 309 -3.14 1.55 10.96
N ASP A 310 -3.13 2.74 11.56
CA ASP A 310 -3.23 2.85 13.02
C ASP A 310 -4.56 2.24 13.51
N ARG A 311 -5.69 2.54 12.83
CA ARG A 311 -7.00 1.93 13.10
C ARG A 311 -7.03 0.41 12.87
N LEU A 312 -6.41 -0.09 11.79
CA LEU A 312 -6.28 -1.53 11.55
C LEU A 312 -5.58 -2.22 12.73
N PHE A 313 -4.47 -1.65 13.19
CA PHE A 313 -3.72 -2.24 14.30
C PHE A 313 -4.47 -2.12 15.62
N ARG A 314 -5.05 -0.97 15.96
CA ARG A 314 -5.65 -0.73 17.28
C ARG A 314 -7.06 -1.27 17.42
N ASP A 315 -7.89 -1.14 16.39
CA ASP A 315 -9.32 -1.44 16.52
C ASP A 315 -9.69 -2.82 15.98
N ARG A 316 -8.79 -3.45 15.21
CA ARG A 316 -8.97 -4.79 14.67
C ARG A 316 -7.96 -5.76 15.24
N MET A 317 -6.68 -5.61 14.90
CA MET A 317 -5.69 -6.67 15.18
C MET A 317 -5.33 -6.75 16.67
N TYR A 318 -4.94 -5.66 17.28
CA TYR A 318 -4.44 -5.59 18.65
C TYR A 318 -5.36 -4.72 19.48
N ARG A 319 -6.61 -5.16 19.64
CA ARG A 319 -7.62 -4.44 20.42
C ARG A 319 -7.25 -4.40 21.89
N THR A 320 -7.47 -3.26 22.53
CA THR A 320 -7.21 -3.05 23.96
C THR A 320 -8.03 -3.98 24.85
N ASP A 321 -9.22 -4.38 24.40
CA ASP A 321 -10.09 -5.32 25.11
C ASP A 321 -9.75 -6.80 24.89
N GLY A 322 -8.77 -7.10 24.03
CA GLY A 322 -8.36 -8.47 23.68
C GLY A 322 -9.40 -9.27 22.89
N ALA A 323 -10.53 -8.66 22.50
CA ALA A 323 -11.56 -9.34 21.72
C ALA A 323 -11.05 -9.64 20.30
N PRO A 324 -11.54 -10.70 19.64
CA PRO A 324 -11.25 -10.92 18.23
C PRO A 324 -11.80 -9.76 17.39
N ALA A 325 -11.13 -9.46 16.28
CA ALA A 325 -11.61 -8.47 15.34
C ALA A 325 -12.96 -8.91 14.76
N ALA A 326 -13.89 -7.95 14.60
CA ALA A 326 -15.05 -8.20 13.76
C ALA A 326 -14.61 -8.34 12.30
N THR A 327 -15.06 -9.41 11.66
CA THR A 327 -14.86 -9.67 10.23
C THR A 327 -16.20 -9.68 9.51
N ASP A 328 -16.17 -9.58 8.18
CA ASP A 328 -17.35 -9.92 7.38
C ASP A 328 -17.46 -11.44 7.15
N ASP A 329 -18.45 -11.85 6.36
CA ASP A 329 -18.77 -13.26 6.08
C ASP A 329 -17.63 -14.03 5.40
N GLU A 330 -16.67 -13.33 4.78
CA GLU A 330 -15.49 -13.91 4.12
C GLU A 330 -14.24 -13.85 5.02
N ASN A 331 -14.41 -13.60 6.32
CA ASN A 331 -13.33 -13.45 7.31
C ASN A 331 -12.38 -12.26 7.01
N ARG A 332 -12.89 -11.20 6.38
CA ARG A 332 -12.10 -10.00 6.03
C ARG A 332 -12.20 -8.92 7.09
N LEU A 333 -11.08 -8.23 7.35
CA LEU A 333 -11.04 -7.04 8.19
C LEU A 333 -11.49 -5.82 7.38
N ARG A 334 -12.58 -5.18 7.79
CA ARG A 334 -13.19 -4.06 7.05
C ARG A 334 -12.77 -2.71 7.64
N LEU A 335 -11.94 -1.98 6.89
CA LEU A 335 -11.50 -0.60 7.16
C LEU A 335 -12.03 0.38 6.10
N ASP A 336 -12.63 -0.14 5.03
CA ASP A 336 -13.48 0.59 4.08
C ASP A 336 -14.89 0.87 4.64
N ASP A 337 -15.16 0.44 5.87
CA ASP A 337 -16.44 0.58 6.58
C ASP A 337 -16.97 2.01 6.59
N TRP A 338 -16.12 3.01 6.76
CA TRP A 338 -16.53 4.42 6.74
C TRP A 338 -16.76 4.96 5.33
N GLU A 339 -15.97 4.52 4.35
CA GLU A 339 -16.16 4.90 2.95
C GLU A 339 -17.47 4.31 2.39
N LEU A 340 -17.80 3.07 2.76
CA LEU A 340 -18.98 2.35 2.26
C LEU A 340 -20.26 2.62 3.05
N LYS A 341 -20.25 3.54 4.01
CA LYS A 341 -21.46 4.03 4.68
C LYS A 341 -22.49 4.51 3.66
N SER A 342 -23.76 4.18 3.90
CA SER A 342 -24.87 4.48 2.98
C SER A 342 -24.95 5.96 2.62
N GLU A 343 -24.76 6.83 3.61
CA GLU A 343 -24.79 8.28 3.47
C GLU A 343 -23.61 8.83 2.65
N VAL A 344 -22.42 8.25 2.80
CA VAL A 344 -21.23 8.61 2.01
C VAL A 344 -21.45 8.22 0.55
N GLN A 345 -21.87 6.98 0.32
CA GLN A 345 -22.09 6.45 -1.02
C GLN A 345 -23.25 7.15 -1.74
N ALA A 346 -24.35 7.46 -1.04
CA ALA A 346 -25.47 8.19 -1.63
C ALA A 346 -25.06 9.60 -2.10
N GLN A 347 -24.28 10.33 -1.28
CA GLN A 347 -23.77 11.65 -1.66
C GLN A 347 -22.78 11.57 -2.82
N ALA A 348 -21.84 10.62 -2.79
CA ALA A 348 -20.89 10.43 -3.89
C ALA A 348 -21.60 10.11 -5.22
N LYS A 349 -22.60 9.23 -5.21
CA LYS A 349 -23.41 8.90 -6.40
C LYS A 349 -24.23 10.08 -6.90
N ALA A 350 -24.75 10.92 -5.99
CA ALA A 350 -25.49 12.12 -6.36
C ALA A 350 -24.58 13.17 -7.02
N LEU A 351 -23.35 13.34 -6.52
CA LEU A 351 -22.38 14.27 -7.10
C LEU A 351 -21.83 13.80 -8.45
N TRP A 352 -21.60 12.49 -8.62
CA TRP A 352 -20.97 11.90 -9.80
C TRP A 352 -21.48 12.43 -11.16
N PRO A 353 -22.79 12.40 -11.48
CA PRO A 353 -23.30 12.90 -12.77
C PRO A 353 -23.33 14.42 -12.89
N GLN A 354 -23.08 15.17 -11.81
CA GLN A 354 -23.10 16.64 -11.81
C GLN A 354 -21.73 17.24 -12.10
N VAL A 355 -20.64 16.45 -11.99
CA VAL A 355 -19.28 16.94 -12.19
C VAL A 355 -19.01 17.20 -13.67
N THR A 356 -18.61 18.43 -13.97
CA THR A 356 -18.14 18.89 -15.28
C THR A 356 -16.76 19.51 -15.14
N SER A 357 -16.09 19.80 -16.25
CA SER A 357 -14.78 20.47 -16.23
C SER A 357 -14.85 21.84 -15.54
N GLU A 358 -15.95 22.56 -15.70
CA GLU A 358 -16.15 23.92 -15.17
C GLU A 358 -16.36 23.94 -13.65
N ASN A 359 -16.93 22.87 -13.09
CA ASN A 359 -17.25 22.80 -11.66
C ASN A 359 -16.39 21.78 -10.89
N LEU A 360 -15.40 21.15 -11.53
CA LEU A 360 -14.56 20.10 -10.96
C LEU A 360 -13.97 20.49 -9.60
N PHE A 361 -13.34 21.66 -9.51
CA PHE A 361 -12.73 22.15 -8.27
C PHE A 361 -13.74 22.63 -7.21
N LEU A 362 -15.00 22.83 -7.59
CA LEU A 362 -16.07 23.27 -6.69
C LEU A 362 -16.81 22.07 -6.07
N LEU A 363 -17.20 21.10 -6.90
CA LEU A 363 -17.99 19.95 -6.49
C LEU A 363 -17.16 18.78 -5.95
N THR A 364 -15.84 18.82 -6.14
CA THR A 364 -14.94 17.75 -5.70
C THR A 364 -13.74 18.34 -4.96
N ASP A 365 -13.01 17.49 -4.24
CA ASP A 365 -11.77 17.85 -3.56
C ASP A 365 -10.54 17.62 -4.46
N TYR A 366 -10.66 17.93 -5.74
CA TYR A 366 -9.61 17.65 -6.75
C TYR A 366 -8.33 18.46 -6.51
N ALA A 367 -8.42 19.67 -5.94
CA ALA A 367 -7.24 20.44 -5.52
C ALA A 367 -6.41 19.66 -4.49
N ASN A 368 -7.07 19.10 -3.47
CA ASN A 368 -6.41 18.27 -2.48
C ASN A 368 -5.91 16.96 -3.07
N TYR A 369 -6.64 16.34 -4.01
CA TYR A 369 -6.14 15.16 -4.73
C TYR A 369 -4.78 15.43 -5.39
N LYS A 370 -4.63 16.57 -6.09
CA LYS A 370 -3.35 16.97 -6.71
C LYS A 370 -2.26 17.23 -5.68
N HIS A 371 -2.61 17.90 -4.58
CA HIS A 371 -1.71 18.15 -3.46
C HIS A 371 -1.20 16.82 -2.85
N GLU A 372 -2.10 15.91 -2.49
CA GLU A 372 -1.76 14.58 -1.98
C GLU A 372 -0.91 13.79 -2.97
N PHE A 373 -1.23 13.84 -4.27
CA PHE A 373 -0.45 13.17 -5.31
C PHE A 373 0.99 13.69 -5.37
N LEU A 374 1.20 15.01 -5.37
CA LEU A 374 2.53 15.62 -5.39
C LEU A 374 3.29 15.36 -4.08
N LYS A 375 2.57 15.36 -2.95
CA LYS A 375 3.11 15.02 -1.64
C LYS A 375 3.67 13.60 -1.61
N LEU A 376 3.12 12.62 -2.34
CA LEU A 376 3.72 11.28 -2.46
C LEU A 376 5.18 11.28 -2.92
N PHE A 377 5.59 12.31 -3.68
CA PHE A 377 6.94 12.47 -4.21
C PHE A 377 7.75 13.53 -3.45
N GLY A 378 7.26 14.00 -2.31
CA GLY A 378 7.91 15.00 -1.46
C GLY A 378 7.73 16.45 -1.90
N PHE A 379 6.76 16.75 -2.77
CA PHE A 379 6.47 18.12 -3.22
C PHE A 379 5.26 18.73 -2.49
N GLU A 380 4.99 20.02 -2.75
CA GLU A 380 3.85 20.77 -2.21
C GLU A 380 3.83 20.85 -0.67
N ARG A 381 5.02 20.89 -0.04
CA ARG A 381 5.13 21.15 1.41
C ARG A 381 5.49 22.61 1.67
N ASP A 382 4.78 23.24 2.60
CA ASP A 382 5.07 24.63 3.00
C ASP A 382 6.34 24.76 3.85
N ASP A 383 6.83 23.64 4.42
CA ASP A 383 8.02 23.58 5.28
C ASP A 383 9.30 23.13 4.55
N VAL A 384 9.31 23.20 3.21
CA VAL A 384 10.48 22.85 2.37
C VAL A 384 10.81 23.99 1.43
N ASP A 385 12.07 24.43 1.46
CA ASP A 385 12.63 25.29 0.42
C ASP A 385 13.00 24.44 -0.80
N TYR A 386 12.16 24.48 -1.84
CA TYR A 386 12.35 23.72 -3.08
C TYR A 386 13.38 24.34 -4.04
N ASP A 387 13.87 25.54 -3.74
CA ASP A 387 14.95 26.20 -4.50
C ASP A 387 16.33 25.94 -3.88
N ALA A 388 16.39 25.26 -2.73
CA ALA A 388 17.63 24.85 -2.10
C ALA A 388 18.25 23.61 -2.78
N ASP A 389 19.58 23.54 -2.78
CA ASP A 389 20.30 22.36 -3.19
C ASP A 389 20.08 21.19 -2.21
N VAL A 390 19.66 20.05 -2.73
CA VAL A 390 19.54 18.80 -1.97
C VAL A 390 20.44 17.71 -2.56
N ASN A 391 21.01 16.86 -1.71
CA ASN A 391 21.75 15.68 -2.16
C ASN A 391 20.77 14.53 -2.49
N PRO A 392 20.64 14.11 -3.76
CA PRO A 392 19.81 12.98 -4.13
C PRO A 392 20.39 11.62 -3.70
N ASP A 393 21.70 11.54 -3.45
CA ASP A 393 22.40 10.32 -3.02
C ASP A 393 22.24 10.14 -1.50
N VAL A 394 21.15 9.48 -1.12
CA VAL A 394 20.83 9.16 0.27
C VAL A 394 21.11 7.68 0.50
N GLN A 395 22.02 7.40 1.44
CA GLN A 395 22.40 6.07 1.86
C GLN A 395 21.79 5.74 3.21
N PHE A 396 21.39 4.49 3.40
CA PHE A 396 20.89 3.95 4.66
C PHE A 396 21.15 2.45 4.72
N ASP A 397 20.76 1.83 5.82
CA ASP A 397 21.07 0.43 6.09
C ASP A 397 20.14 -0.53 5.36
N CYS A 398 20.41 -0.71 4.06
CA CYS A 398 19.63 -1.51 3.15
C CYS A 398 20.51 -2.55 2.44
N ILE A 399 20.05 -3.79 2.42
CA ILE A 399 20.66 -4.87 1.65
C ILE A 399 20.07 -4.81 0.23
N GLU A 400 20.90 -4.57 -0.77
CA GLU A 400 20.49 -4.60 -2.17
C GLU A 400 20.71 -6.01 -2.74
N LEU A 401 19.64 -6.62 -3.24
CA LEU A 401 19.71 -7.89 -3.97
C LEU A 401 19.85 -7.58 -5.46
N SER A 402 20.90 -8.12 -6.07
CA SER A 402 21.18 -7.92 -7.49
C SER A 402 20.11 -8.62 -8.34
N PRO A 403 19.61 -8.01 -9.43
CA PRO A 403 18.72 -8.70 -10.37
C PRO A 403 19.34 -9.92 -11.09
N GLU A 404 20.64 -10.15 -10.89
CA GLU A 404 21.48 -11.12 -11.59
C GLU A 404 21.90 -12.34 -10.71
N GLY A 405 21.29 -12.51 -9.54
CA GLY A 405 21.47 -13.68 -8.67
C GLY A 405 20.75 -14.93 -9.16
#